data_AF-A0A7C2GJH2-F1
#
_entry.id   AF-A0A7C2GJH2-F1
#
_cell.length_a   1.000
_cell.length_b   1.000
_cell.length_c   1.000
_cell.angle_alpha   90.00
_cell.angle_beta   90.00
_cell.angle_gamma   90.00
#
_symmetry.space_group_name_H-M   'P 1'
#
loop_
_entity.id
_entity.type
_entity.pdbx_description
1 polymer ?
#
loop_
_entity_poly.entity_id
_entity_poly.type
_entity_poly.pdbx_seq_one_letter_code
_entity_poly.pdbx_strand_id
1 'polypeptide(L)'
;MAAPKTPAKPAVRNLRPLLAVGAYIFTATLITLWLSGPGLRQVLGYSLLLALGFVAFLGSLLVLYYAPISPNLKLALGLVILVFLLPTMGVQNTFLLEVATQVGIFAALALGLNIVVGFAGLLDLGYVAFYAVGAYLWAIVGSNQGNIAFNTDIFPLAPVWFFPFLLIAVGVAAMTGILLGLPVLRLRGDYLAIVTLAFGEVIRVVVNNLDK
;
A
#
# COMPACT_ATOMS: atom_id res chain seq x y z
N MET A 1 -52.43 3.14 -25.11
CA MET A 1 -52.33 3.94 -23.86
C MET A 1 -50.86 3.95 -23.45
N ALA A 2 -50.12 5.00 -23.78
CA ALA A 2 -48.71 5.13 -23.42
C ALA A 2 -48.60 5.89 -22.09
N ALA A 3 -47.90 5.31 -21.12
CA ALA A 3 -47.66 5.95 -19.83
C ALA A 3 -46.84 7.25 -20.00
N PRO A 4 -47.10 8.31 -19.21
CA PRO A 4 -46.35 9.55 -19.32
C PRO A 4 -44.91 9.33 -18.83
N LYS A 5 -43.93 9.66 -19.67
CA LYS A 5 -42.52 9.66 -19.28
C LYS A 5 -42.32 10.76 -18.23
N THR A 6 -41.91 10.37 -17.03
CA THR A 6 -41.45 11.30 -15.99
C THR A 6 -40.27 12.13 -16.51
N PRO A 7 -40.26 13.45 -16.35
CA PRO A 7 -39.16 14.28 -16.85
C PRO A 7 -37.88 13.97 -16.06
N ALA A 8 -36.79 13.70 -16.78
CA ALA A 8 -35.48 13.48 -16.19
C ALA A 8 -35.03 14.74 -15.43
N LYS A 9 -34.76 14.57 -14.13
CA LYS A 9 -34.28 15.62 -13.23
C LYS A 9 -32.93 16.15 -13.77
N PRO A 10 -32.74 17.47 -13.98
CA PRO A 10 -31.48 17.97 -14.51
C PRO A 10 -30.38 17.71 -13.48
N ALA A 11 -29.33 17.00 -13.91
CA ALA A 11 -28.13 16.77 -13.12
C ALA A 11 -27.39 18.10 -12.94
N VAL A 12 -27.77 18.86 -11.92
CA VAL A 12 -26.98 20.00 -11.47
C VAL A 12 -25.65 19.45 -10.97
N ARG A 13 -24.64 19.54 -11.83
CA ARG A 13 -23.26 19.14 -11.57
C ARG A 13 -22.73 20.05 -10.46
N ASN A 14 -22.79 19.58 -9.22
CA ASN A 14 -22.29 20.30 -8.04
C ASN A 14 -20.77 20.51 -8.17
N LEU A 15 -20.34 21.67 -8.68
CA LEU A 15 -18.92 22.07 -8.81
C LEU A 15 -18.25 22.40 -7.47
N ARG A 16 -19.03 22.67 -6.41
CA ARG A 16 -18.54 23.08 -5.09
C ARG A 16 -17.57 22.09 -4.42
N PRO A 17 -17.82 20.76 -4.36
CA PRO A 17 -16.86 19.81 -3.80
C PRO A 17 -15.60 19.61 -4.66
N LEU A 18 -15.71 19.77 -5.99
CA LEU A 18 -14.58 19.75 -6.92
C LEU A 18 -13.63 20.94 -6.68
N LEU A 19 -14.17 22.12 -6.44
CA LEU A 19 -13.40 23.33 -6.12
C LEU A 19 -12.75 23.24 -4.73
N ALA A 20 -13.39 22.62 -3.75
CA ALA A 20 -12.84 22.45 -2.40
C ALA A 20 -11.66 21.47 -2.37
N VAL A 21 -11.74 20.35 -3.10
CA VAL A 21 -10.64 19.39 -3.18
C VAL A 21 -9.54 19.85 -4.13
N GLY A 22 -9.90 20.53 -5.23
CA GLY A 22 -8.93 21.25 -6.05
C GLY A 22 -8.16 22.30 -5.25
N ALA A 23 -8.83 23.09 -4.40
CA ALA A 23 -8.19 24.07 -3.53
C ALA A 23 -7.30 23.42 -2.47
N TYR A 24 -7.68 22.28 -1.90
CA TYR A 24 -6.88 21.58 -0.90
C TYR A 24 -5.63 20.90 -1.50
N ILE A 25 -5.75 20.29 -2.67
CA ILE A 25 -4.62 19.73 -3.41
C ILE A 25 -3.70 20.87 -3.86
N PHE A 26 -4.26 21.96 -4.35
CA PHE A 26 -3.52 23.17 -4.73
C PHE A 26 -2.78 23.80 -3.53
N THR A 27 -3.38 23.85 -2.33
CA THR A 27 -2.70 24.34 -1.12
C THR A 27 -1.64 23.37 -0.63
N ALA A 28 -1.86 22.05 -0.67
CA ALA A 28 -0.86 21.05 -0.30
C ALA A 28 0.37 21.07 -1.24
N THR A 29 0.12 21.28 -2.54
CA THR A 29 1.17 21.39 -3.58
C THR A 29 1.90 22.74 -3.48
N LEU A 30 1.19 23.83 -3.18
CA LEU A 30 1.80 25.14 -2.91
C LEU A 30 2.59 25.17 -1.61
N ILE A 31 2.14 24.50 -0.55
CA ILE A 31 2.86 24.40 0.72
C ILE A 31 4.16 23.63 0.51
N THR A 32 4.14 22.49 -0.21
CA THR A 32 5.37 21.74 -0.54
C THR A 32 6.32 22.53 -1.45
N LEU A 33 5.82 23.30 -2.41
CA LEU A 33 6.64 24.20 -3.25
C LEU A 33 7.18 25.42 -2.47
N TRP A 34 6.40 25.99 -1.56
CA TRP A 34 6.74 27.20 -0.80
C TRP A 34 7.68 26.92 0.39
N LEU A 35 7.53 25.78 1.06
CA LEU A 35 8.48 25.24 2.04
C LEU A 35 9.86 24.95 1.40
N SER A 36 9.94 24.90 0.08
CA SER A 36 11.16 24.76 -0.71
C SER A 36 11.84 26.11 -1.03
N GLY A 37 11.33 27.27 -0.61
CA GLY A 37 11.99 28.56 -0.83
C GLY A 37 13.30 28.74 -0.04
N PRO A 38 14.34 29.39 -0.60
CA PRO A 38 15.66 29.52 0.05
C PRO A 38 15.63 30.29 1.38
N GLY A 39 14.70 31.24 1.56
CA GLY A 39 14.60 32.04 2.80
C GLY A 39 14.03 31.29 4.01
N LEU A 40 12.99 30.45 3.81
CA LEU A 40 12.39 29.67 4.90
C LEU A 40 13.26 28.48 5.33
N ARG A 41 14.03 27.90 4.39
CA ARG A 41 15.01 26.84 4.66
C ARG A 41 16.06 27.27 5.69
N GLN A 42 16.42 28.56 5.69
CA GLN A 42 17.42 29.13 6.59
C GLN A 42 16.86 29.43 7.99
N VAL A 43 15.54 29.60 8.14
CA VAL A 43 14.87 29.96 9.41
C VAL A 43 14.29 28.75 10.14
N LEU A 44 13.63 27.82 9.44
CA LEU A 44 12.93 26.68 10.06
C LEU A 44 13.68 25.34 9.96
N GLY A 45 14.74 25.26 9.16
CA GLY A 45 15.49 24.03 8.92
C GLY A 45 14.79 23.09 7.94
N TYR A 46 15.57 22.49 7.03
CA TYR A 46 15.06 21.65 5.93
C TYR A 46 14.27 20.43 6.41
N SER A 47 14.66 19.82 7.54
CA SER A 47 14.01 18.63 8.10
C SER A 47 12.58 18.90 8.61
N LEU A 48 12.36 20.03 9.28
CA LEU A 48 11.06 20.41 9.82
C LEU A 48 10.05 20.71 8.70
N LEU A 49 10.51 21.43 7.68
CA LEU A 49 9.70 21.79 6.52
C LEU A 49 9.20 20.54 5.78
N LEU A 50 10.08 19.56 5.58
CA LEU A 50 9.74 18.28 4.97
C LEU A 50 8.77 17.45 5.82
N ALA A 51 8.94 17.42 7.14
CA ALA A 51 8.02 16.73 8.05
C ALA A 51 6.61 17.33 7.98
N LEU A 52 6.49 18.67 7.95
CA LEU A 52 5.21 19.35 7.78
C LEU A 52 4.57 19.05 6.40
N GLY A 53 5.39 19.02 5.35
CA GLY A 53 4.94 18.61 4.01
C GLY A 53 4.41 17.17 3.98
N PHE A 54 5.06 16.25 4.68
CA PHE A 54 4.62 14.86 4.79
C PHE A 54 3.31 14.71 5.59
N VAL A 55 3.17 15.45 6.70
CA VAL A 55 1.92 15.48 7.48
C VAL A 55 0.77 16.06 6.64
N ALA A 56 1.03 17.11 5.86
CA ALA A 56 0.05 17.67 4.93
C ALA A 56 -0.35 16.66 3.84
N PHE A 57 0.61 15.88 3.32
CA PHE A 57 0.34 14.79 2.39
C PHE A 57 -0.58 13.72 3.01
N LEU A 58 -0.29 13.23 4.21
CA LEU A 58 -1.16 12.28 4.91
C LEU A 58 -2.55 12.87 5.19
N GLY A 59 -2.59 14.14 5.61
CA GLY A 59 -3.84 14.88 5.79
C GLY A 59 -4.68 14.95 4.52
N SER A 60 -4.05 15.06 3.35
CA SER A 60 -4.75 15.09 2.06
C SER A 60 -5.52 13.81 1.73
N LEU A 61 -4.95 12.65 2.08
CA LEU A 61 -5.62 11.37 1.91
C LEU A 61 -6.82 11.23 2.85
N LEU A 62 -6.67 11.70 4.11
CA LEU A 62 -7.75 11.68 5.10
C LEU A 62 -8.91 12.61 4.70
N VAL A 63 -8.61 13.83 4.24
CA VAL A 63 -9.63 14.80 3.79
C VAL A 63 -10.39 14.26 2.57
N LEU A 64 -9.69 13.62 1.63
CA LEU A 64 -10.31 12.99 0.46
C LEU A 64 -11.29 11.87 0.85
N TYR A 65 -10.97 11.11 1.90
CA TYR A 65 -11.86 10.08 2.44
C TYR A 65 -13.19 10.68 2.94
N TYR A 66 -13.13 11.73 3.77
CA TYR A 66 -14.33 12.39 4.32
C TYR A 66 -15.06 13.31 3.34
N ALA A 67 -14.45 13.70 2.21
CA ALA A 67 -15.09 14.57 1.23
C ALA A 67 -16.35 13.93 0.61
N PRO A 68 -17.49 14.65 0.45
CA PRO A 68 -18.71 14.12 -0.16
C PRO A 68 -18.60 14.12 -1.71
N ILE A 69 -17.69 13.31 -2.24
CA ILE A 69 -17.36 13.20 -3.67
C ILE A 69 -17.73 11.81 -4.21
N SER A 70 -18.03 11.71 -5.51
CA SER A 70 -18.26 10.44 -6.20
C SER A 70 -17.08 9.46 -6.03
N PRO A 71 -17.32 8.16 -5.79
CA PRO A 71 -16.26 7.17 -5.52
C PRO A 71 -15.15 7.12 -6.57
N ASN A 72 -15.49 7.17 -7.86
CA ASN A 72 -14.50 7.09 -8.95
C ASN A 72 -13.55 8.28 -8.96
N LEU A 73 -14.04 9.48 -8.59
CA LEU A 73 -13.22 10.68 -8.52
C LEU A 73 -12.32 10.68 -7.28
N LYS A 74 -12.79 10.13 -6.15
CA LYS A 74 -11.94 9.89 -4.97
C LYS A 74 -10.76 8.97 -5.33
N LEU A 75 -11.04 7.85 -6.02
CA LEU A 75 -10.01 6.92 -6.45
C LEU A 75 -9.02 7.58 -7.43
N ALA A 76 -9.52 8.31 -8.43
CA ALA A 76 -8.66 8.99 -9.39
C ALA A 76 -7.74 10.03 -8.72
N LEU A 77 -8.27 10.87 -7.82
CA LEU A 77 -7.49 11.87 -7.10
C LEU A 77 -6.50 11.23 -6.12
N GLY A 78 -6.92 10.17 -5.41
CA GLY A 78 -6.05 9.39 -4.55
C GLY A 78 -4.88 8.78 -5.31
N LEU A 79 -5.13 8.19 -6.49
CA LEU A 79 -4.09 7.65 -7.36
C LEU A 79 -3.13 8.74 -7.87
N VAL A 80 -3.64 9.91 -8.26
CA VAL A 80 -2.79 11.02 -8.69
C VAL A 80 -1.89 11.50 -7.56
N ILE A 81 -2.44 11.65 -6.34
CA ILE A 81 -1.68 11.99 -5.14
C ILE A 81 -0.58 10.95 -4.89
N LEU A 82 -0.90 9.66 -4.96
CA LEU A 82 0.05 8.58 -4.70
C LEU A 82 1.15 8.49 -5.77
N VAL A 83 0.79 8.57 -7.06
CA VAL A 83 1.73 8.40 -8.17
C VAL A 83 2.59 9.64 -8.41
N PHE A 84 2.09 10.84 -8.13
CA PHE A 84 2.82 12.07 -8.40
C PHE A 84 3.51 12.65 -7.17
N LEU A 85 2.84 12.70 -6.02
CA LEU A 85 3.42 13.34 -4.83
C LEU A 85 4.44 12.43 -4.13
N LEU A 86 4.20 11.11 -4.02
CA LEU A 86 5.17 10.24 -3.34
C LEU A 86 6.55 10.22 -4.01
N PRO A 87 6.70 10.08 -5.35
CA PRO A 87 8.02 10.09 -5.97
C PRO A 87 8.73 11.44 -5.82
N THR A 88 7.99 12.55 -5.93
CA THR A 88 8.57 13.89 -5.78
C THR A 88 9.10 14.15 -4.36
N MET A 89 8.41 13.64 -3.33
CA MET A 89 8.90 13.69 -1.95
C MET A 89 10.11 12.78 -1.74
N GLY A 90 10.11 11.60 -2.35
CA GLY A 90 11.22 10.64 -2.24
C GLY A 90 12.52 11.10 -2.88
N VAL A 91 12.45 11.82 -4.01
CA VAL A 91 13.64 12.42 -4.65
C VAL A 91 14.28 13.49 -3.76
N GLN A 92 13.49 14.18 -2.93
CA GLN A 92 13.98 15.23 -2.03
C GLN A 92 14.50 14.68 -0.70
N ASN A 93 13.92 13.58 -0.21
CA ASN A 93 14.34 12.93 1.03
C ASN A 93 13.91 11.45 1.09
N THR A 94 14.89 10.55 1.00
CA THR A 94 14.68 9.09 1.07
C THR A 94 14.02 8.65 2.37
N PHE A 95 14.30 9.31 3.50
CA PHE A 95 13.71 8.96 4.80
C PHE A 95 12.18 9.07 4.78
N LEU A 96 11.63 10.10 4.14
CA LEU A 96 10.17 10.25 4.06
C LEU A 96 9.53 9.18 3.17
N LEU A 97 10.22 8.77 2.11
CA LEU A 97 9.77 7.67 1.26
C LEU A 97 9.79 6.33 1.99
N GLU A 98 10.80 6.08 2.82
CA GLU A 98 10.85 4.90 3.70
C GLU A 98 9.69 4.89 4.69
N VAL A 99 9.43 6.02 5.38
CA VAL A 99 8.29 6.14 6.30
C VAL A 99 6.96 5.94 5.56
N ALA A 100 6.77 6.55 4.39
CA ALA A 100 5.57 6.36 3.58
C ALA A 100 5.37 4.90 3.17
N THR A 101 6.46 4.22 2.79
CA THR A 101 6.45 2.80 2.41
C THR A 101 6.09 1.93 3.61
N GLN A 102 6.66 2.20 4.79
CA GLN A 102 6.34 1.51 6.04
C GLN A 102 4.87 1.65 6.42
N VAL A 103 4.33 2.89 6.31
CA VAL A 103 2.90 3.16 6.55
C VAL A 103 2.04 2.39 5.55
N GLY A 104 2.42 2.36 4.27
CA GLY A 104 1.73 1.60 3.23
C GLY A 104 1.71 0.09 3.51
N ILE A 105 2.84 -0.47 3.94
CA ILE A 105 2.95 -1.88 4.34
C ILE A 105 2.02 -2.16 5.52
N PHE A 106 2.07 -1.39 6.60
CA PHE A 106 1.21 -1.62 7.76
C PHE A 106 -0.28 -1.40 7.45
N ALA A 107 -0.63 -0.46 6.57
CA ALA A 107 -1.99 -0.28 6.10
C ALA A 107 -2.49 -1.49 5.28
N ALA A 108 -1.68 -1.99 4.35
CA ALA A 108 -2.00 -3.20 3.60
C ALA A 108 -2.13 -4.42 4.52
N LEU A 109 -1.25 -4.55 5.51
CA LEU A 109 -1.32 -5.60 6.52
C LEU A 109 -2.61 -5.51 7.35
N ALA A 110 -2.97 -4.32 7.81
CA ALA A 110 -4.21 -4.11 8.55
C ALA A 110 -5.46 -4.43 7.71
N LEU A 111 -5.45 -4.06 6.42
CA LEU A 111 -6.54 -4.39 5.50
C LEU A 111 -6.69 -5.89 5.28
N GLY A 112 -5.60 -6.61 5.02
CA GLY A 112 -5.68 -8.07 4.85
C GLY A 112 -6.08 -8.79 6.14
N LEU A 113 -5.60 -8.33 7.30
CA LEU A 113 -6.04 -8.87 8.60
C LEU A 113 -7.54 -8.60 8.86
N ASN A 114 -8.05 -7.44 8.43
CA ASN A 114 -9.48 -7.11 8.53
C ASN A 114 -10.33 -8.05 7.66
N ILE A 115 -9.85 -8.45 6.48
CA ILE A 115 -10.52 -9.45 5.63
C ILE A 115 -10.62 -10.80 6.36
N VAL A 116 -9.54 -11.29 6.96
CA VAL A 116 -9.53 -12.62 7.60
C VAL A 116 -10.25 -12.62 8.95
N VAL A 117 -9.82 -11.75 9.87
CA VAL A 117 -10.35 -11.74 11.25
C VAL A 117 -11.67 -10.99 11.31
N GLY A 118 -11.78 -9.86 10.61
CA GLY A 118 -12.97 -9.00 10.66
C GLY A 118 -14.16 -9.57 9.88
N PHE A 119 -13.95 -9.97 8.62
CA PHE A 119 -15.04 -10.47 7.77
C PHE A 119 -15.23 -11.99 7.85
N ALA A 120 -14.16 -12.78 7.84
CA ALA A 120 -14.30 -14.25 7.91
C ALA A 120 -14.43 -14.78 9.35
N GLY A 121 -14.09 -13.98 10.37
CA GLY A 121 -14.22 -14.35 11.78
C GLY A 121 -13.27 -15.47 12.22
N LEU A 122 -12.18 -15.68 11.48
CA LEU A 122 -11.20 -16.73 11.75
C LEU A 122 -10.03 -16.16 12.56
N LEU A 123 -9.60 -16.88 13.59
CA LEU A 123 -8.41 -16.52 14.34
C LEU A 123 -7.16 -16.87 13.52
N ASP A 124 -6.50 -15.86 12.96
CA ASP A 124 -5.25 -15.99 12.20
C ASP A 124 -4.08 -15.36 12.95
N LEU A 125 -3.21 -16.21 13.50
CA LEU A 125 -1.97 -15.81 14.18
C LEU A 125 -0.74 -15.89 13.24
N GLY A 126 -0.91 -16.47 12.05
CA GLY A 126 0.11 -16.70 11.05
C GLY A 126 0.15 -15.63 9.95
N TYR A 127 -0.67 -14.60 10.04
CA TYR A 127 -0.83 -13.58 9.00
C TYR A 127 0.51 -12.98 8.51
N VAL A 128 1.45 -12.73 9.43
CA VAL A 128 2.78 -12.16 9.14
C VAL A 128 3.62 -13.10 8.26
N ALA A 129 3.35 -14.41 8.26
CA ALA A 129 4.03 -15.40 7.45
C ALA A 129 3.77 -15.19 5.95
N PHE A 130 2.52 -14.87 5.57
CA PHE A 130 2.16 -14.56 4.18
C PHE A 130 2.85 -13.28 3.70
N TYR A 131 2.94 -12.28 4.57
CA TYR A 131 3.72 -11.07 4.32
C TYR A 131 5.21 -11.39 4.12
N ALA A 132 5.79 -12.22 5.00
CA ALA A 132 7.19 -12.63 4.90
C ALA A 132 7.48 -13.35 3.57
N VAL A 133 6.63 -14.28 3.14
CA VAL A 133 6.81 -14.98 1.85
C VAL A 133 6.93 -14.01 0.68
N GLY A 134 6.06 -13.00 0.59
CA GLY A 134 6.12 -11.99 -0.47
C GLY A 134 7.35 -11.07 -0.34
N ALA A 135 7.66 -10.62 0.88
CA ALA A 135 8.79 -9.74 1.14
C ALA A 135 10.15 -10.42 0.85
N TYR A 136 10.32 -11.68 1.26
CA TYR A 136 11.53 -12.46 0.99
C TYR A 136 11.65 -12.82 -0.48
N LEU A 137 10.55 -13.14 -1.17
CA LEU A 137 10.59 -13.34 -2.62
C LEU A 137 11.13 -12.08 -3.32
N TRP A 138 10.64 -10.90 -2.93
CA TRP A 138 11.15 -9.63 -3.46
C TRP A 138 12.63 -9.40 -3.11
N ALA A 139 13.03 -9.68 -1.87
CA ALA A 139 14.42 -9.49 -1.42
C ALA A 139 15.41 -10.43 -2.11
N ILE A 140 15.04 -11.70 -2.33
CA ILE A 140 15.89 -12.70 -2.99
C ILE A 140 16.11 -12.30 -4.45
N VAL A 141 15.04 -11.97 -5.16
CA VAL A 141 15.11 -11.59 -6.58
C VAL A 141 15.75 -10.20 -6.77
N GLY A 142 15.50 -9.28 -5.84
CA GLY A 142 16.09 -7.94 -5.85
C GLY A 142 17.58 -7.91 -5.46
N SER A 143 18.16 -9.03 -5.04
CA SER A 143 19.55 -9.13 -4.60
C SER A 143 20.31 -10.22 -5.35
N ASN A 144 21.62 -10.28 -5.13
CA ASN A 144 22.47 -11.31 -5.71
C ASN A 144 22.14 -12.72 -5.18
N GLN A 145 21.35 -12.84 -4.09
CA GLN A 145 20.91 -14.15 -3.59
C GLN A 145 20.00 -14.88 -4.59
N GLY A 146 19.32 -14.16 -5.48
CA GLY A 146 18.54 -14.77 -6.56
C GLY A 146 19.40 -15.66 -7.46
N ASN A 147 20.69 -15.35 -7.62
CA ASN A 147 21.59 -16.17 -8.42
C ASN A 147 21.82 -17.55 -7.80
N ILE A 148 21.91 -17.60 -6.47
CA ILE A 148 22.05 -18.85 -5.70
C ILE A 148 20.73 -19.61 -5.70
N ALA A 149 19.61 -18.93 -5.47
CA ALA A 149 18.29 -19.55 -5.36
C ALA A 149 17.80 -20.16 -6.68
N PHE A 150 18.08 -19.52 -7.81
CA PHE A 150 17.62 -19.96 -9.14
C PHE A 150 18.75 -20.53 -10.01
N ASN A 151 19.96 -20.70 -9.47
CA ASN A 151 21.14 -21.20 -10.18
C ASN A 151 21.34 -20.51 -11.55
N THR A 152 21.30 -19.18 -11.56
CA THR A 152 21.38 -18.33 -12.76
C THR A 152 22.22 -17.09 -12.46
N ASP A 153 22.85 -16.42 -13.43
CA ASP A 153 23.66 -15.20 -13.23
C ASP A 153 22.96 -13.90 -13.66
N ILE A 154 21.62 -13.85 -13.59
CA ILE A 154 20.80 -12.73 -14.11
C ILE A 154 20.37 -11.71 -13.04
N PHE A 155 20.59 -12.00 -11.76
CA PHE A 155 20.18 -11.14 -10.65
C PHE A 155 21.35 -10.23 -10.21
N PRO A 156 21.10 -8.96 -9.84
CA PRO A 156 19.79 -8.35 -9.60
C PRO A 156 19.17 -7.82 -10.89
N LEU A 157 17.86 -8.00 -11.04
CA LEU A 157 17.13 -7.53 -12.21
C LEU A 157 16.95 -6.01 -12.17
N ALA A 158 16.91 -5.39 -13.36
CA ALA A 158 16.72 -3.94 -13.48
C ALA A 158 15.40 -3.47 -12.82
N PRO A 159 15.32 -2.23 -12.29
CA PRO A 159 14.12 -1.72 -11.61
C PRO A 159 12.82 -1.79 -12.44
N VAL A 160 12.92 -1.84 -13.77
CA VAL A 160 11.77 -1.97 -14.68
C VAL A 160 10.99 -3.27 -14.46
N TRP A 161 11.63 -4.30 -13.90
CA TRP A 161 11.01 -5.58 -13.59
C TRP A 161 10.05 -5.52 -12.40
N PHE A 162 9.95 -4.38 -11.71
CA PHE A 162 9.05 -4.20 -10.56
C PHE A 162 7.60 -4.61 -10.84
N PHE A 163 7.02 -4.19 -11.97
CA PHE A 163 5.63 -4.49 -12.29
C PHE A 163 5.38 -5.99 -12.58
N PRO A 164 6.19 -6.66 -13.43
CA PRO A 164 6.12 -8.12 -13.56
C PRO A 164 6.27 -8.87 -12.23
N PHE A 165 7.20 -8.44 -11.37
CA PHE A 165 7.40 -9.08 -10.07
C PHE A 165 6.21 -8.97 -9.14
N LEU A 166 5.45 -7.87 -9.21
CA LEU A 166 4.23 -7.71 -8.42
C LEU A 166 3.24 -8.84 -8.74
N LEU A 167 3.08 -9.19 -10.02
CA LEU A 167 2.20 -10.30 -10.44
C LEU A 167 2.73 -11.66 -9.96
N ILE A 168 4.03 -11.88 -10.06
CA ILE A 168 4.68 -13.11 -9.59
C ILE A 168 4.50 -13.24 -8.06
N ALA A 169 4.71 -12.16 -7.31
CA ALA A 169 4.56 -12.15 -5.86
C ALA A 169 3.12 -12.44 -5.44
N VAL A 170 2.13 -11.88 -6.13
CA VAL A 170 0.72 -12.21 -5.91
C VAL A 170 0.46 -13.70 -6.21
N GLY A 171 1.02 -14.22 -7.29
CA GLY A 171 0.90 -15.64 -7.66
C GLY A 171 1.49 -16.58 -6.60
N VAL A 172 2.71 -16.29 -6.13
CA VAL A 172 3.39 -17.09 -5.09
C VAL A 172 2.63 -16.99 -3.77
N ALA A 173 2.22 -15.80 -3.35
CA ALA A 173 1.44 -15.62 -2.12
C ALA A 173 0.09 -16.37 -2.19
N ALA A 174 -0.60 -16.32 -3.33
CA ALA A 174 -1.83 -17.08 -3.55
C ALA A 174 -1.58 -18.59 -3.51
N MET A 175 -0.50 -19.07 -4.12
CA MET A 175 -0.12 -20.48 -4.09
C MET A 175 0.18 -20.95 -2.67
N THR A 176 0.97 -20.21 -1.90
CA THR A 176 1.24 -20.52 -0.49
C THR A 176 -0.06 -20.48 0.34
N GLY A 177 -0.94 -19.51 0.07
CA GLY A 177 -2.26 -19.42 0.66
C GLY A 177 -3.15 -20.64 0.37
N ILE A 178 -3.14 -21.14 -0.86
CA ILE A 178 -3.90 -22.35 -1.25
C ILE A 178 -3.30 -23.60 -0.60
N LEU A 179 -1.97 -23.75 -0.63
CA LEU A 179 -1.27 -24.88 -0.03
C LEU A 179 -1.55 -25.00 1.47
N LEU A 180 -1.58 -23.87 2.19
CA LEU A 180 -1.97 -23.84 3.60
C LEU A 180 -3.49 -23.96 3.79
N GLY A 181 -4.27 -23.27 2.96
CA GLY A 181 -5.72 -23.17 3.11
C GLY A 181 -6.41 -24.51 2.93
N LEU A 182 -6.02 -25.30 1.93
CA LEU A 182 -6.62 -26.60 1.62
C LEU A 182 -6.68 -27.58 2.80
N PRO A 183 -5.57 -27.88 3.52
CA PRO A 183 -5.62 -28.75 4.69
C PRO A 183 -6.41 -28.12 5.85
N VAL A 184 -6.37 -26.80 5.95
CA VAL A 184 -6.96 -26.02 7.04
C VAL A 184 -8.49 -25.88 6.93
N LEU A 185 -9.07 -26.02 5.74
CA LEU A 185 -10.54 -26.01 5.53
C LEU A 185 -11.30 -27.05 6.38
N ARG A 186 -10.60 -28.09 6.88
CA ARG A 186 -11.18 -29.13 7.74
C ARG A 186 -11.12 -28.80 9.23
N LEU A 187 -10.40 -27.74 9.62
CA LEU A 187 -10.19 -27.32 11.00
C LEU A 187 -11.12 -26.16 11.36
N ARG A 188 -11.47 -26.05 12.64
CA ARG A 188 -12.37 -25.00 13.16
C ARG A 188 -11.83 -24.42 14.46
N GLY A 189 -12.10 -23.14 14.68
CA GLY A 189 -11.81 -22.46 15.95
C GLY A 189 -10.34 -22.53 16.34
N ASP A 190 -10.06 -23.11 17.50
CA ASP A 190 -8.71 -23.13 18.09
C ASP A 190 -7.69 -23.92 17.28
N TYR A 191 -8.13 -24.98 16.60
CA TYR A 191 -7.26 -25.79 15.74
C TYR A 191 -6.74 -25.01 14.55
N LEU A 192 -7.55 -24.08 14.02
CA LEU A 192 -7.14 -23.18 12.95
C LEU A 192 -6.06 -22.20 13.44
N ALA A 193 -6.21 -21.65 14.64
CA ALA A 193 -5.26 -20.72 15.23
C ALA A 193 -3.90 -21.37 15.50
N ILE A 194 -3.90 -22.61 16.00
CA ILE A 194 -2.66 -23.36 16.25
C ILE A 194 -1.89 -23.60 14.94
N VAL A 195 -2.59 -23.99 13.86
CA VAL A 195 -1.95 -24.26 12.57
C VAL A 195 -1.39 -22.98 11.93
N THR A 196 -2.11 -21.86 12.01
CA THR A 196 -1.60 -20.58 11.48
C THR A 196 -0.36 -20.10 12.25
N LEU A 197 -0.33 -20.26 13.58
CA LEU A 197 0.86 -19.96 14.38
C LEU A 197 2.04 -20.89 14.02
N ALA A 198 1.80 -22.19 13.90
CA ALA A 198 2.82 -23.16 13.52
C ALA A 198 3.41 -22.84 12.14
N PHE A 199 2.57 -22.42 11.19
CA PHE A 199 3.04 -21.97 9.88
C PHE A 199 3.93 -20.73 9.97
N GLY A 200 3.55 -19.75 10.79
CA GLY A 200 4.39 -18.56 11.02
C GLY A 200 5.78 -18.92 11.56
N GLU A 201 5.85 -19.87 12.49
CA GLU A 201 7.13 -20.34 13.00
C GLU A 201 7.93 -21.12 11.95
N VAL A 202 7.28 -21.94 11.12
CA VAL A 202 7.93 -22.63 10.00
C VAL A 202 8.57 -21.63 9.02
N ILE A 203 7.83 -20.59 8.62
CA ILE A 203 8.38 -19.56 7.71
C ILE A 203 9.58 -18.86 8.34
N ARG A 204 9.50 -18.51 9.63
CA ARG A 204 10.62 -17.92 10.37
C ARG A 204 11.85 -18.82 10.38
N VAL A 205 11.69 -20.12 10.63
CA VAL A 205 12.79 -21.08 10.64
C VAL A 205 13.38 -21.26 9.24
N VAL A 206 12.55 -21.37 8.20
CA VAL A 206 13.00 -21.49 6.80
C VAL A 206 13.86 -20.29 6.42
N VAL A 207 13.34 -19.09 6.64
CA VAL A 207 14.03 -17.82 6.35
C VAL A 207 15.37 -17.71 7.10
N ASN A 208 15.42 -18.06 8.38
CA ASN A 208 16.65 -17.98 9.15
C ASN A 208 17.71 -19.04 8.75
N ASN A 209 17.33 -20.04 7.95
CA ASN A 209 18.25 -21.06 7.44
C ASN A 209 18.50 -20.93 5.93
N LEU A 210 18.03 -19.86 5.28
CA LEU A 210 18.19 -19.67 3.84
C LEU A 210 19.65 -19.44 3.40
N ASP A 211 20.52 -19.00 4.32
CA ASP A 211 21.92 -18.67 4.06
C ASP A 211 22.91 -19.82 4.38
N LYS A 212 22.41 -21.00 4.76
CA LYS A 212 23.24 -22.22 4.97
C LYS A 212 23.17 -23.14 3.77
#